data_AF-A0A6S7B951-F1
#
_entry.id   AF-A0A6S7B951-F1
#
_cell.length_a   1.000
_cell.length_b   1.000
_cell.length_c   1.000
_cell.angle_alpha   90.00
_cell.angle_beta   90.00
_cell.angle_gamma   90.00
#
_symmetry.space_group_name_H-M   'P 1'
#
loop_
_entity.id
_entity.type
_entity.pdbx_description
1 polymer ?
#
loop_
_entity_poly.entity_id
_entity_poly.type
_entity_poly.pdbx_seq_one_letter_code
_entity_poly.pdbx_strand_id
1 'polypeptide(L)'
;MIKPQQALHTVFKAACASAAVIGLVAANVAHAADAGNGKVLSDTHNCAACHGVNLNKPVSPEYPKLAGQHADYIYWALRQYQMGTGNPHLGRNNAIMQAQVQSLSQSDMKDIAAYVESLSGDLVQKK
;
A
#
# COMPACT_ATOMS: atom_id res chain seq x y z
N MET A 1 4.04 -10.99 77.56
CA MET A 1 3.00 -10.95 76.53
C MET A 1 3.47 -10.02 75.41
N ILE A 2 4.01 -10.57 74.33
CA ILE A 2 4.57 -9.81 73.19
C ILE A 2 3.89 -10.39 71.93
N LYS A 3 3.23 -9.55 71.14
CA LYS A 3 2.35 -9.95 70.02
C LYS A 3 3.13 -9.98 68.69
N PRO A 4 3.10 -11.08 67.91
CA PRO A 4 3.92 -11.26 66.71
C PRO A 4 3.17 -10.84 65.44
N GLN A 5 2.91 -9.55 65.23
CA GLN A 5 2.18 -9.08 64.04
C GLN A 5 2.91 -8.04 63.18
N GLN A 6 4.21 -7.85 63.38
CA GLN A 6 4.97 -6.82 62.63
C GLN A 6 5.86 -7.36 61.49
N ALA A 7 5.79 -8.66 61.17
CA ALA A 7 6.73 -9.29 60.22
C ALA A 7 6.17 -9.57 58.82
N LEU A 8 4.95 -9.11 58.46
CA LEU A 8 4.31 -9.49 57.19
C LEU A 8 3.99 -8.34 56.22
N HIS A 9 4.29 -7.08 56.58
CA HIS A 9 3.97 -5.93 55.71
C HIS A 9 5.14 -5.43 54.84
N THR A 10 6.33 -6.00 54.99
CA THR A 10 7.55 -5.45 54.38
C THR A 10 7.90 -6.03 53.00
N VAL A 11 7.09 -6.94 52.45
CA VAL A 11 7.42 -7.62 51.17
C VAL A 11 6.64 -7.06 49.96
N PHE A 12 5.59 -6.27 50.16
CA PHE A 12 4.75 -5.79 49.05
C PHE A 12 5.18 -4.46 48.40
N LYS A 13 6.24 -3.79 48.88
CA LYS A 13 6.60 -2.44 48.41
C LYS A 13 7.70 -2.38 47.33
N ALA A 14 8.18 -3.51 46.80
CA ALA A 14 9.35 -3.55 45.92
C ALA A 14 9.11 -4.18 44.53
N ALA A 15 7.93 -4.01 43.94
CA ALA A 15 7.63 -4.60 42.62
C ALA A 15 6.99 -3.66 41.59
N CYS A 16 7.00 -2.33 41.82
CA CYS A 16 6.38 -1.38 40.88
C CYS A 16 7.37 -0.48 40.12
N ALA A 17 8.68 -0.67 40.26
CA ALA A 17 9.69 0.25 39.72
C ALA A 17 10.35 -0.17 38.39
N SER A 18 9.82 -1.18 37.68
CA SER A 18 10.44 -1.69 36.44
C SER A 18 9.68 -1.38 35.15
N ALA A 19 8.62 -0.58 35.19
CA ALA A 19 7.67 -0.46 34.07
C ALA A 19 7.96 0.66 33.04
N ALA A 20 9.16 1.26 32.98
CA ALA A 20 9.33 2.55 32.28
C ALA A 20 10.31 2.61 31.09
N VAL A 21 10.86 1.51 30.55
CA VAL A 21 11.90 1.63 29.49
C VAL A 21 11.70 0.76 28.23
N ILE A 22 10.54 0.14 28.02
CA ILE A 22 10.28 -0.58 26.75
C ILE A 22 8.96 -0.10 26.15
N GLY A 23 8.97 1.12 25.61
CA GLY A 23 7.77 1.75 25.04
C GLY A 23 8.05 2.65 23.85
N LEU A 24 9.21 2.55 23.22
CA LEU A 24 9.52 3.28 21.99
C LEU A 24 9.70 2.28 20.84
N VAL A 25 9.18 2.67 19.67
CA VAL A 25 9.30 2.00 18.36
C VAL A 25 8.19 1.00 18.01
N ALA A 26 6.95 1.50 17.96
CA ALA A 26 5.99 1.05 16.94
C ALA A 26 5.39 2.27 16.24
N ALA A 27 6.25 3.21 15.82
CA ALA A 27 5.84 4.22 14.86
C ALA A 27 5.70 3.49 13.51
N ASN A 28 4.46 3.27 13.07
CA ASN A 28 4.17 2.97 11.67
C ASN A 28 4.59 4.21 10.88
N VAL A 29 5.85 4.27 10.47
CA VAL A 29 6.34 5.33 9.59
C VAL A 29 5.58 5.18 8.29
N ALA A 30 4.61 6.07 8.08
CA ALA A 30 3.90 6.16 6.82
C ALA A 30 4.95 6.46 5.74
N HIS A 31 5.29 5.45 4.95
CA HIS A 31 6.10 5.65 3.76
C HIS A 31 5.23 6.40 2.76
N ALA A 32 5.66 7.62 2.42
CA ALA A 32 5.10 8.35 1.29
C ALA A 32 5.35 7.53 0.02
N ALA A 33 4.41 7.58 -0.91
CA ALA A 33 4.57 6.91 -2.19
C ALA A 33 5.76 7.51 -2.95
N ASP A 34 6.60 6.66 -3.52
CA ASP A 34 7.79 7.03 -4.28
C ASP A 34 7.53 6.84 -5.79
N ALA A 35 7.31 7.94 -6.50
CA ALA A 35 7.11 7.91 -7.96
C ALA A 35 8.34 7.42 -8.73
N GLY A 36 9.55 7.60 -8.19
CA GLY A 36 10.79 7.08 -8.78
C GLY A 36 10.82 5.56 -8.73
N ASN A 37 10.53 4.97 -7.56
CA ASN A 37 10.35 3.52 -7.43
C ASN A 37 9.17 3.02 -8.28
N GLY A 38 8.07 3.78 -8.32
CA GLY A 38 6.90 3.49 -9.15
C GLY A 38 7.23 3.34 -10.63
N LYS A 39 8.14 4.19 -11.15
CA LYS A 39 8.66 4.04 -12.51
C LYS A 39 9.42 2.73 -12.70
N VAL A 40 10.33 2.40 -11.78
CA VAL A 40 11.13 1.16 -11.84
C VAL A 40 10.21 -0.06 -11.82
N LEU A 41 9.19 -0.07 -10.96
CA LEU A 41 8.18 -1.12 -10.91
C LEU A 41 7.37 -1.18 -12.21
N SER A 42 6.95 -0.04 -12.75
CA SER A 42 6.20 0.02 -14.01
C SER A 42 6.98 -0.56 -15.19
N ASP A 43 8.28 -0.26 -15.26
CA ASP A 43 9.19 -0.80 -16.27
C ASP A 43 9.41 -2.31 -16.06
N THR A 44 9.65 -2.73 -14.81
CA THR A 44 9.89 -4.14 -14.44
C THR A 44 8.70 -5.05 -14.76
N HIS A 45 7.48 -4.55 -14.53
CA HIS A 45 6.23 -5.25 -14.84
C HIS A 45 5.76 -5.02 -16.29
N ASN A 46 6.57 -4.37 -17.12
CA ASN A 46 6.27 -4.10 -18.54
C ASN A 46 4.90 -3.45 -18.76
N CYS A 47 4.48 -2.52 -17.90
CA CYS A 47 3.15 -1.89 -18.03
C CYS A 47 2.95 -1.21 -19.40
N ALA A 48 4.02 -0.64 -19.93
CA ALA A 48 4.04 0.02 -21.23
C ALA A 48 3.82 -0.95 -22.42
N ALA A 49 3.97 -2.26 -22.23
CA ALA A 49 3.70 -3.24 -23.29
C ALA A 49 2.23 -3.23 -23.76
N CYS A 50 1.30 -2.89 -22.86
CA CYS A 50 -0.13 -2.80 -23.16
C CYS A 50 -0.63 -1.35 -23.13
N HIS A 51 -0.25 -0.59 -22.09
CA HIS A 51 -0.70 0.79 -21.90
C HIS A 51 0.11 1.81 -22.73
N GLY A 52 1.15 1.33 -23.41
CA GLY A 52 1.92 2.08 -24.38
C GLY A 52 2.99 3.00 -23.79
N VAL A 53 3.65 3.73 -24.69
CA VAL A 53 4.70 4.69 -24.32
C VAL A 53 4.14 5.74 -23.37
N ASN A 54 4.85 5.97 -22.26
CA ASN A 54 4.44 6.85 -21.17
C ASN A 54 3.03 6.54 -20.63
N LEU A 55 2.54 5.31 -20.79
CA LEU A 55 1.20 4.89 -20.39
C LEU A 55 0.06 5.74 -20.99
N ASN A 56 0.31 6.37 -22.14
CA ASN A 56 -0.62 7.32 -22.77
C ASN A 56 -0.98 6.96 -24.22
N LYS A 57 -0.34 5.94 -24.81
CA LYS A 57 -0.55 5.51 -26.20
C LYS A 57 -0.76 3.99 -26.29
N PRO A 58 -1.90 3.48 -25.79
CA PRO A 58 -2.12 2.04 -25.68
C PRO A 58 -2.03 1.34 -27.03
N VAL A 59 -1.58 0.08 -27.02
CA VAL A 59 -1.33 -0.69 -28.26
C VAL A 59 -2.62 -1.12 -28.97
N SER A 60 -3.74 -1.08 -28.25
CA SER A 60 -5.09 -1.37 -28.75
C SER A 60 -6.12 -0.53 -28.01
N PRO A 61 -7.26 -0.16 -28.62
CA PRO A 61 -8.34 0.59 -27.95
C PRO A 61 -8.93 -0.09 -26.71
N GLU A 62 -8.77 -1.41 -26.53
CA GLU A 62 -9.24 -2.11 -25.33
C GLU A 62 -8.40 -1.78 -24.08
N TYR A 63 -7.16 -1.31 -24.25
CA TYR A 63 -6.29 -0.95 -23.15
C TYR A 63 -6.47 0.53 -22.79
N PRO A 64 -6.75 0.86 -21.52
CA PRO A 64 -6.95 2.25 -21.13
C PRO A 64 -5.64 3.03 -21.13
N LYS A 65 -5.73 4.33 -21.44
CA LYS A 65 -4.70 5.32 -21.10
C LYS A 65 -4.68 5.49 -19.58
N LEU A 66 -3.49 5.61 -19.01
CA LEU A 66 -3.31 5.74 -17.56
C LEU A 66 -2.61 7.05 -17.17
N ALA A 67 -1.75 7.61 -18.02
CA ALA A 67 -0.96 8.79 -17.69
C ALA A 67 -1.82 9.94 -17.12
N GLY A 68 -1.40 10.49 -16.00
CA GLY A 68 -2.08 11.62 -15.34
C GLY A 68 -3.39 11.25 -14.64
N GLN A 69 -3.72 9.96 -14.51
CA GLN A 69 -4.83 9.52 -13.69
C GLN A 69 -4.52 9.68 -12.20
N HIS A 70 -5.54 9.98 -11.39
CA HIS A 70 -5.39 10.16 -9.95
C HIS A 70 -4.81 8.93 -9.26
N ALA A 71 -3.85 9.14 -8.36
CA ALA A 71 -3.13 8.05 -7.71
C ALA A 71 -4.06 7.19 -6.84
N ASP A 72 -5.06 7.77 -6.19
CA ASP A 72 -6.06 7.04 -5.40
C ASP A 72 -6.85 6.05 -6.26
N TYR A 73 -7.29 6.48 -7.46
CA TYR A 73 -7.96 5.63 -8.42
C TYR A 73 -7.05 4.50 -8.89
N ILE A 74 -5.80 4.80 -9.28
CA ILE A 74 -4.86 3.78 -9.78
C ILE A 74 -4.54 2.76 -8.69
N TYR A 75 -4.28 3.20 -7.46
CA TYR A 75 -4.04 2.30 -6.34
C TYR A 75 -5.22 1.34 -6.13
N TRP A 76 -6.44 1.88 -6.03
CA TRP A 76 -7.62 1.06 -5.86
C TRP A 76 -7.87 0.17 -7.07
N ALA A 77 -7.62 0.68 -8.27
CA ALA A 77 -7.71 -0.09 -9.49
C ALA A 77 -6.84 -1.36 -9.45
N LEU A 78 -5.57 -1.22 -9.06
CA LEU A 78 -4.62 -2.33 -8.93
C LEU A 78 -5.08 -3.30 -7.82
N ARG A 79 -5.52 -2.78 -6.66
CA ARG A 79 -6.04 -3.62 -5.56
C ARG A 79 -7.26 -4.43 -5.96
N GLN A 80 -8.19 -3.85 -6.71
CA GLN A 80 -9.40 -4.54 -7.15
C GLN A 80 -9.08 -5.65 -8.16
N TYR A 81 -8.10 -5.45 -9.05
CA TYR A 81 -7.61 -6.54 -9.91
C TYR A 81 -6.90 -7.64 -9.11
N GLN A 82 -6.17 -7.28 -8.06
CA GLN A 82 -5.52 -8.26 -7.18
C GLN A 82 -6.54 -9.11 -6.42
N MET A 83 -7.64 -8.51 -5.96
CA MET A 83 -8.75 -9.24 -5.33
C MET A 83 -9.45 -10.19 -6.31
N GLY A 84 -9.53 -9.82 -7.59
CA GLY A 84 -10.17 -10.63 -8.64
C GLY A 84 -11.58 -11.06 -8.26
N THR A 85 -11.96 -12.30 -8.58
CA THR A 85 -13.26 -12.86 -8.19
C THR A 85 -13.36 -13.24 -6.71
N GLY A 86 -12.28 -13.11 -5.94
CA GLY A 86 -12.24 -13.41 -4.51
C GLY A 86 -13.00 -12.40 -3.64
N ASN A 87 -13.31 -11.21 -4.18
CA ASN A 87 -14.21 -10.25 -3.56
C ASN A 87 -15.29 -9.80 -4.58
N PRO A 88 -16.54 -10.27 -4.46
CA PRO A 88 -17.58 -9.96 -5.45
C PRO A 88 -18.07 -8.50 -5.39
N HIS A 89 -17.76 -7.76 -4.34
CA HIS A 89 -18.22 -6.38 -4.15
C HIS A 89 -17.22 -5.35 -4.63
N LEU A 90 -15.92 -5.66 -4.54
CA LEU A 90 -14.83 -4.73 -4.85
C LEU A 90 -13.93 -5.24 -5.98
N GLY A 91 -13.91 -6.54 -6.24
CA GLY A 91 -12.98 -7.14 -7.19
C GLY A 91 -13.31 -6.84 -8.65
N ARG A 92 -12.27 -6.69 -9.47
CA ARG A 92 -12.40 -6.60 -10.93
C ARG A 92 -11.87 -7.87 -11.57
N ASN A 93 -12.74 -8.57 -12.29
CA ASN A 93 -12.37 -9.80 -12.97
C ASN A 93 -11.69 -9.50 -14.32
N ASN A 94 -10.36 -9.60 -14.36
CA ASN A 94 -9.58 -9.56 -15.58
C ASN A 94 -8.31 -10.39 -15.37
N ALA A 95 -8.21 -11.56 -16.01
CA ALA A 95 -7.10 -12.50 -15.80
C ALA A 95 -5.73 -11.92 -16.17
N ILE A 96 -5.68 -11.06 -17.20
CA ILE A 96 -4.43 -10.42 -17.65
C ILE A 96 -3.92 -9.48 -16.55
N MET A 97 -4.76 -8.56 -16.09
CA MET A 97 -4.37 -7.61 -15.05
C MET A 97 -4.16 -8.29 -13.69
N GLN A 98 -4.91 -9.34 -13.37
CA GLN A 98 -4.70 -10.12 -12.15
C GLN A 98 -3.29 -10.72 -12.11
N ALA A 99 -2.82 -11.29 -13.23
CA ALA A 99 -1.46 -11.82 -13.34
C ALA A 99 -0.38 -10.75 -13.18
N GLN A 100 -0.64 -9.51 -13.59
CA GLN A 100 0.30 -8.39 -13.43
C GLN A 100 0.43 -7.92 -11.98
N VAL A 101 -0.67 -7.91 -11.23
CA VAL A 101 -0.73 -7.31 -9.89
C VAL A 101 -0.60 -8.32 -8.75
N GLN A 102 -0.64 -9.61 -9.02
CA GLN A 102 -0.64 -10.65 -7.98
C GLN A 102 0.60 -10.61 -7.08
N SER A 103 1.78 -10.24 -7.61
CA SER A 103 3.04 -10.15 -6.86
C SER A 103 3.29 -8.78 -6.24
N LEU A 104 2.47 -7.78 -6.55
CA LEU A 104 2.65 -6.42 -6.04
C LEU A 104 2.19 -6.31 -4.59
N SER A 105 3.03 -5.71 -3.75
CA SER A 105 2.63 -5.29 -2.42
C SER A 105 1.75 -4.03 -2.48
N GLN A 106 1.10 -3.68 -1.36
CA GLN A 106 0.31 -2.45 -1.28
C GLN A 106 1.20 -1.19 -1.40
N SER A 107 2.46 -1.25 -0.97
CA SER A 107 3.41 -0.14 -1.18
C SER A 107 3.78 -0.02 -2.66
N ASP A 108 4.08 -1.14 -3.34
CA ASP A 108 4.40 -1.11 -4.78
C ASP A 108 3.26 -0.49 -5.59
N MET A 109 2.02 -0.83 -5.26
CA MET A 109 0.85 -0.25 -5.93
C MET A 109 0.69 1.26 -5.69
N LYS A 110 1.06 1.75 -4.50
CA LYS A 110 1.04 3.19 -4.21
C LYS A 110 2.14 3.93 -4.97
N ASP A 111 3.32 3.33 -5.06
CA ASP A 111 4.44 3.89 -5.80
C ASP A 111 4.13 3.95 -7.30
N ILE A 112 3.61 2.86 -7.88
CA ILE A 112 3.12 2.83 -9.27
C ILE A 112 2.03 3.88 -9.48
N ALA A 113 1.09 4.02 -8.54
CA ALA A 113 0.03 5.01 -8.65
C ALA A 113 0.56 6.45 -8.64
N ALA A 114 1.51 6.76 -7.77
CA ALA A 114 2.17 8.06 -7.72
C ALA A 114 2.95 8.34 -9.02
N TYR A 115 3.62 7.33 -9.58
CA TYR A 115 4.26 7.45 -10.89
C TYR A 115 3.24 7.76 -11.98
N VAL A 116 2.15 6.99 -12.07
CA VAL A 116 1.10 7.18 -13.09
C VAL A 116 0.50 8.59 -13.03
N GLU A 117 0.20 9.09 -11.83
CA GLU A 117 -0.34 10.44 -11.62
C GLU A 117 0.66 11.53 -12.02
N SER A 118 1.96 11.31 -11.81
CA SER A 118 3.01 12.26 -12.19
C SER A 118 3.18 12.42 -13.71
N LEU A 119 2.68 11.47 -14.50
CA LEU A 119 2.83 11.50 -15.95
C LEU A 119 1.90 12.53 -16.58
N SER A 120 2.38 13.21 -17.62
CA SER A 120 1.52 14.05 -18.46
C SER A 120 0.67 13.17 -19.38
N GLY A 121 -0.64 13.15 -19.14
CA GLY A 121 -1.62 12.45 -19.97
C GLY A 121 -2.62 13.37 -20.66
N ASP A 122 -3.33 12.83 -21.65
CA ASP A 122 -4.42 13.51 -22.38
C ASP A 122 -5.77 12.85 -22.07
N LEU A 123 -5.96 12.41 -20.82
CA LEU A 123 -7.20 11.80 -20.36
C LEU A 123 -8.36 12.78 -20.51
N VAL A 124 -9.43 12.33 -21.17
CA VAL A 124 -10.65 13.11 -21.33
C VAL A 124 -11.44 13.04 -20.02
N GLN A 125 -11.30 14.06 -19.18
CA GLN A 125 -12.15 14.26 -18.01
C GLN A 125 -13.47 14.89 -18.49
N LYS A 126 -14.49 14.07 -18.74
CA LYS A 126 -15.85 14.60 -18.96
C LYS A 126 -16.34 15.17 -17.63
N LYS A 127 -16.44 16.49 -17.56
CA LYS A 127 -17.08 17.22 -16.46
C LYS A 127 -18.57 16.89 -16.38
#